data_AF-A0A920LLE2-F1
#
_entry.id   AF-A0A920LLE2-F1
#
_cell.length_a   1.000
_cell.length_b   1.000
_cell.length_c   1.000
_cell.angle_alpha   90.00
_cell.angle_beta   90.00
_cell.angle_gamma   90.00
#
_symmetry.space_group_name_H-M   'P 1'
#
loop_
_entity.id
_entity.type
_entity.pdbx_description
1 polymer ?
#
loop_
_entity_poly.entity_id
_entity_poly.type
_entity_poly.pdbx_seq_one_letter_code
_entity_poly.pdbx_strand_id
1 'polypeptide(L)'
;MGVTPTSDTINLIRINKWDFEWQGAYLFKKFLKIPAGSMIYANGSYDNTVSISNPNPVLVQSGLNTNDEMFIFIFQFTDYQIGDENIMIDNSVLTNTINNSQYTNNKLVKTIDLIGRKTNTLYNTPILELYDDGSVKKKIIID
;
A
#
# COMPACT_ATOMS: atom_id res chain seq x y z
N MET A 1 15.73 6.62 -0.38
CA MET A 1 16.02 7.24 -1.70
C MET A 1 16.60 6.17 -2.61
N GLY A 2 16.22 6.12 -3.88
CA GLY A 2 16.89 5.30 -4.89
C GLY A 2 18.01 6.11 -5.57
N VAL A 3 19.12 5.46 -5.93
CA VAL A 3 20.16 6.03 -6.79
C VAL A 3 20.22 5.19 -8.06
N THR A 4 20.07 5.83 -9.21
CA THR A 4 20.09 5.16 -10.51
C THR A 4 21.52 4.84 -10.94
N PRO A 5 21.72 3.95 -11.93
CA PRO A 5 23.05 3.71 -12.51
C PRO A 5 23.72 4.96 -13.10
N THR A 6 22.94 5.99 -13.44
CA THR A 6 23.44 7.27 -13.93
C THR A 6 23.75 8.26 -12.81
N SER A 7 23.77 7.81 -11.54
CA SER A 7 23.95 8.63 -10.34
C SER A 7 22.86 9.69 -10.11
N ASP A 8 21.66 9.48 -10.66
CA ASP A 8 20.50 10.31 -10.38
C ASP A 8 19.72 9.76 -9.18
N THR A 9 18.90 10.59 -8.54
CA THR A 9 18.17 10.23 -7.31
C THR A 9 16.66 10.13 -7.52
N ILE A 10 16.07 9.04 -7.04
CA ILE A 10 14.62 8.84 -6.98
C ILE A 10 14.17 9.01 -5.53
N ASN A 11 13.41 10.07 -5.28
CA ASN A 11 12.82 10.31 -3.97
C ASN A 11 11.68 9.32 -3.71
N LEU A 12 11.81 8.55 -2.63
CA LEU A 12 10.81 7.58 -2.20
C LEU A 12 9.97 8.21 -1.08
N ILE A 13 10.41 8.05 0.17
CA ILE A 13 9.71 8.61 1.32
C ILE A 13 10.69 9.38 2.21
N ARG A 14 10.19 10.47 2.81
CA ARG A 14 10.90 11.25 3.83
C ARG A 14 9.90 11.61 4.92
N ILE A 15 10.14 11.12 6.12
CA ILE A 15 9.37 11.45 7.32
C ILE A 15 10.33 12.12 8.28
N ASN A 16 10.16 13.43 8.50
CA ASN A 16 11.09 14.18 9.35
C ASN A 16 10.89 13.87 10.84
N LYS A 17 9.66 13.53 11.24
CA LYS A 17 9.29 13.14 12.60
C LYS A 17 8.42 11.91 12.49
N TRP A 18 9.05 10.74 12.54
CA TRP A 18 8.34 9.48 12.51
C TRP A 18 7.80 9.16 13.90
N ASP A 19 6.62 8.57 13.94
CA ASP A 19 5.94 8.14 15.16
C ASP A 19 5.68 6.63 15.04
N PHE A 20 6.01 5.87 16.08
CA PHE A 20 5.85 4.42 16.10
C PHE A 20 4.41 3.98 15.92
N GLU A 21 3.46 4.82 16.36
CA GLU A 21 2.03 4.54 16.22
C GLU A 21 1.56 4.68 14.76
N TRP A 22 2.38 5.24 13.86
CA TRP A 22 2.08 5.33 12.43
C TRP A 22 2.49 4.05 11.71
N GLN A 23 1.75 2.97 11.99
CA GLN A 23 1.91 1.71 11.29
C GLN A 23 0.92 1.65 10.12
N GLY A 24 1.44 1.82 8.90
CA GLY A 24 0.63 1.80 7.68
C GLY A 24 1.47 1.79 6.42
N ALA A 25 0.82 1.54 5.29
CA ALA A 25 1.44 1.61 3.97
C ALA A 25 1.28 3.01 3.39
N TYR A 26 2.39 3.62 2.94
CA TYR A 26 2.36 4.83 2.13
C TYR A 26 2.26 4.44 0.65
N LEU A 27 1.24 4.92 -0.04
CA LEU A 27 1.07 4.73 -1.48
C LEU A 27 1.58 5.97 -2.22
N PHE A 28 2.39 5.76 -3.24
CA PHE A 28 2.75 6.82 -4.18
C PHE A 28 1.53 7.25 -4.99
N LYS A 29 1.47 8.52 -5.40
CA LYS A 29 0.38 9.02 -6.25
C LYS A 29 0.33 8.37 -7.64
N LYS A 30 1.49 7.97 -8.14
CA LYS A 30 1.72 7.28 -9.41
C LYS A 30 2.73 6.17 -9.20
N PHE A 31 2.77 5.19 -10.10
CA PHE A 31 3.89 4.24 -10.09
C PHE A 31 5.22 4.96 -10.28
N LEU A 32 6.20 4.56 -9.49
CA LEU A 32 7.58 4.99 -9.63
C LEU A 32 8.36 3.91 -10.36
N LYS A 33 8.87 4.25 -11.55
CA LYS A 33 9.79 3.39 -12.28
C LYS A 33 11.16 3.43 -11.61
N ILE A 34 11.64 2.27 -11.17
CA ILE A 34 13.00 2.09 -10.66
C ILE A 34 13.83 1.40 -11.77
N PRO A 35 14.79 2.10 -12.40
CA PRO A 35 15.63 1.49 -13.42
C PRO A 35 16.43 0.30 -12.90
N ALA A 36 16.61 -0.71 -13.74
CA ALA A 36 17.47 -1.85 -13.43
C ALA A 36 18.88 -1.38 -13.05
N GLY A 37 19.46 -1.98 -12.01
CA GLY A 37 20.77 -1.57 -11.47
C GLY A 37 20.73 -0.41 -10.47
N SER A 38 19.55 0.13 -10.14
CA SER A 38 19.42 1.14 -9.07
C SER A 38 19.67 0.55 -7.68
N MET A 39 20.19 1.37 -6.76
CA MET A 39 20.37 1.01 -5.35
C MET A 39 19.41 1.80 -4.46
N ILE A 40 18.74 1.14 -3.52
CA ILE A 40 17.85 1.79 -2.55
C ILE A 40 18.59 2.01 -1.24
N TYR A 41 18.58 3.25 -0.76
CA TYR A 41 19.17 3.68 0.51
C TYR A 41 18.07 4.10 1.48
N ALA A 42 18.20 3.68 2.73
CA ALA A 42 17.35 4.09 3.82
C ALA A 42 18.21 4.48 5.03
N ASN A 43 17.89 5.63 5.63
CA ASN A 43 18.57 6.16 6.81
C ASN A 43 17.51 6.56 7.82
N GLY A 44 17.78 6.28 9.10
CA GLY A 44 16.93 6.59 10.23
C GLY A 44 17.77 6.96 11.43
N SER A 45 17.18 7.67 12.38
CA SER A 45 17.82 8.05 13.64
C SER A 45 16.93 7.65 14.81
N TYR A 46 17.54 7.12 15.84
CA TYR A 46 16.89 6.77 17.10
C TYR A 46 17.14 7.85 18.13
N ASP A 47 16.17 8.08 19.01
CA ASP A 47 16.30 8.98 20.15
C ASP A 47 16.20 8.20 21.45
N ASN A 48 17.33 8.08 22.15
CA ASN A 48 17.42 7.45 23.46
C ASN A 48 17.78 8.48 24.55
N THR A 49 17.29 9.72 24.40
CA THR A 49 17.46 10.76 25.43
C THR A 49 16.43 10.61 26.55
N VAL A 50 16.77 11.14 27.73
CA VAL A 50 15.87 11.16 28.89
C VAL A 50 14.65 12.04 28.58
N SER A 51 13.45 11.51 28.77
CA SER A 51 12.20 12.25 28.58
C SER A 51 11.09 11.74 29.51
N ILE A 52 9.90 12.34 29.45
CA ILE A 52 8.73 11.88 30.24
C ILE A 52 8.31 10.46 29.82
N SER A 53 8.43 10.12 28.53
CA SER A 53 8.13 8.80 28.00
C SER A 53 9.32 7.81 28.09
N ASN A 54 10.55 8.32 28.25
CA ASN A 54 11.77 7.53 28.46
C ASN A 54 12.55 8.04 29.69
N PRO A 55 12.07 7.83 30.92
CA PRO A 55 12.67 8.43 32.12
C PRO A 55 14.02 7.80 32.50
N ASN A 56 14.28 6.55 32.09
CA ASN A 56 15.51 5.84 32.39
C ASN A 56 16.08 5.19 31.11
N PRO A 57 16.80 5.93 30.26
CA PRO A 57 17.40 5.40 29.04
C PRO A 57 18.35 4.24 29.35
N VAL A 58 18.20 3.15 28.60
CA VAL A 58 19.07 1.98 28.67
C VAL A 58 19.67 1.71 27.30
N LEU A 59 20.75 0.93 27.24
CA LEU A 59 21.29 0.50 25.96
C LEU A 59 20.28 -0.43 25.27
N VAL A 60 19.84 -0.05 24.08
CA VAL A 60 18.97 -0.88 23.23
C VAL A 60 19.77 -1.38 22.03
N GLN A 61 19.50 -2.61 21.62
CA GLN A 61 20.13 -3.26 20.48
C GLN A 61 19.09 -3.68 19.45
N SER A 62 19.55 -4.07 18.27
CA SER A 62 18.65 -4.61 17.26
C SER A 62 18.17 -6.00 17.64
N GLY A 63 16.87 -6.26 17.43
CA GLY A 63 16.25 -7.54 17.73
C GLY A 63 14.78 -7.55 17.34
N LEU A 64 14.06 -8.60 17.75
CA LEU A 64 12.66 -8.82 17.39
C LEU A 64 11.70 -8.71 18.59
N ASN A 65 12.25 -8.47 19.79
CA ASN A 65 11.44 -8.33 20.99
C ASN A 65 10.94 -6.89 21.12
N THR A 66 9.91 -6.69 21.95
CA THR A 66 9.34 -5.36 22.24
C THR A 66 10.33 -4.38 22.87
N ASN A 67 11.41 -4.89 23.47
CA ASN A 67 12.45 -4.07 24.09
C ASN A 67 13.66 -3.83 23.17
N ASP A 68 13.64 -4.36 21.95
CA ASP A 68 14.70 -4.22 20.97
C ASP A 68 14.30 -3.19 19.89
N GLU A 69 15.30 -2.66 19.18
CA GLU A 69 15.09 -1.70 18.08
C GLU A 69 15.03 -2.39 16.71
N MET A 70 14.18 -1.85 15.84
CA MET A 70 14.01 -2.33 14.46
C MET A 70 14.07 -1.18 13.46
N PHE A 71 14.71 -1.41 12.31
CA PHE A 71 14.67 -0.52 11.14
C PHE A 71 14.24 -1.31 9.92
N ILE A 72 12.95 -1.28 9.59
CA ILE A 72 12.37 -2.14 8.56
C ILE A 72 11.66 -1.30 7.51
N PHE A 73 11.94 -1.60 6.24
CA PHE A 73 11.21 -1.06 5.08
C PHE A 73 10.62 -2.20 4.28
N ILE A 74 9.33 -2.10 3.99
CA ILE A 74 8.61 -3.06 3.17
C ILE A 74 8.25 -2.33 1.87
N PHE A 75 8.64 -2.92 0.75
CA PHE A 75 8.32 -2.42 -0.58
C PHE A 75 7.37 -3.40 -1.27
N GLN A 76 6.37 -2.85 -1.96
CA GLN A 76 5.57 -3.59 -2.93
C GLN A 76 5.97 -3.14 -4.33
N PHE A 77 6.21 -4.09 -5.23
CA PHE A 77 6.60 -3.82 -6.60
C PHE A 77 5.96 -4.81 -7.56
N THR A 78 5.95 -4.43 -8.83
CA THR A 78 5.53 -5.24 -9.97
C THR A 78 6.54 -5.06 -11.10
N ASP A 79 6.55 -5.99 -12.04
CA ASP A 79 7.32 -5.82 -13.27
C ASP A 79 6.81 -4.60 -14.05
N TYR A 80 7.75 -3.82 -14.58
CA TYR A 80 7.45 -2.61 -15.33
C TYR A 80 6.80 -2.94 -16.68
N GLN A 81 5.70 -2.24 -16.97
CA GLN A 81 5.08 -2.20 -18.29
C GLN A 81 5.10 -0.78 -18.85
N ILE A 82 5.18 -0.69 -20.18
CA ILE A 82 5.17 0.60 -20.88
C ILE A 82 3.84 1.29 -20.56
N GLY A 83 3.92 2.51 -20.03
CA GLY A 83 2.75 3.32 -19.67
C GLY A 83 2.41 3.34 -18.17
N ASP A 84 3.05 2.53 -17.33
CA ASP A 84 2.80 2.49 -15.88
C ASP A 84 3.00 3.87 -15.22
N GLU A 85 3.93 4.69 -15.73
CA GLU A 85 4.18 6.05 -15.26
C GLU A 85 2.97 7.00 -15.38
N ASN A 86 1.94 6.60 -16.14
CA ASN A 86 0.72 7.37 -16.35
C ASN A 86 -0.44 6.92 -15.45
N ILE A 87 -0.29 5.81 -14.72
CA ILE A 87 -1.35 5.30 -13.83
C ILE A 87 -1.31 6.04 -12.50
N MET A 88 -2.44 6.64 -12.13
CA MET A 88 -2.66 7.24 -10.82
C MET A 88 -3.14 6.17 -9.83
N ILE A 89 -2.46 6.05 -8.69
CA ILE A 89 -2.84 5.16 -7.59
C ILE A 89 -3.72 5.90 -6.58
N ASP A 90 -3.58 7.23 -6.49
CA ASP A 90 -4.40 8.08 -5.63
C ASP A 90 -5.81 8.25 -6.22
N ASN A 91 -6.82 7.69 -5.57
CA ASN A 91 -8.24 7.79 -5.92
C ASN A 91 -8.85 9.18 -5.61
N SER A 92 -8.05 10.25 -5.56
CA SER A 92 -8.53 11.60 -5.31
C SER A 92 -9.44 12.17 -6.43
N VAL A 93 -9.71 11.41 -7.48
CA VAL A 93 -10.81 11.69 -8.42
C VAL A 93 -12.08 10.99 -7.91
N LEU A 94 -12.62 11.48 -6.80
CA LEU A 94 -14.07 11.54 -6.66
C LEU A 94 -14.56 12.75 -7.45
N THR A 95 -14.52 12.67 -8.78
CA THR A 95 -15.44 13.51 -9.54
C THR A 95 -16.82 12.93 -9.27
N ASN A 96 -17.64 13.65 -8.49
CA ASN A 96 -19.10 13.55 -8.48
C ASN A 96 -19.70 13.93 -9.84
N THR A 97 -19.11 13.43 -10.93
CA THR A 97 -19.75 13.40 -12.23
C THR A 97 -20.40 12.03 -12.31
N ILE A 98 -21.61 11.95 -11.74
CA ILE A 98 -22.59 10.95 -12.14
C ILE A 98 -22.93 11.27 -13.60
N ASN A 99 -22.06 10.83 -14.52
CA ASN A 99 -22.45 10.65 -15.90
C ASN A 99 -23.21 9.33 -15.93
N ASN A 100 -24.53 9.46 -15.76
CA ASN A 100 -25.47 8.39 -16.05
C ASN A 100 -25.14 7.77 -17.41
N SER A 101 -25.14 6.43 -17.42
CA SER A 101 -25.27 5.56 -18.60
C SER A 101 -23.98 5.19 -19.34
N GLN A 102 -23.19 4.28 -18.76
CA GLN A 102 -22.66 3.17 -19.56
C GLN A 102 -23.21 1.88 -18.97
N TYR A 103 -24.25 1.34 -19.61
CA TYR A 103 -24.63 -0.05 -19.44
C TYR A 103 -23.51 -0.88 -20.03
N THR A 104 -22.51 -1.20 -19.22
CA THR A 104 -21.58 -2.26 -19.57
C THR A 104 -22.37 -3.57 -19.44
N ASN A 105 -22.57 -4.27 -20.56
CA ASN A 105 -23.21 -5.59 -20.60
C ASN A 105 -22.26 -6.63 -19.98
N ASN A 106 -21.85 -6.41 -18.74
CA ASN A 106 -20.84 -7.22 -18.07
C ASN A 106 -21.48 -8.51 -17.61
N LYS A 107 -20.93 -9.63 -18.06
CA LYS A 107 -21.41 -10.95 -17.70
C LYS A 107 -20.77 -11.36 -16.38
N LEU A 108 -21.61 -11.68 -15.39
CA LEU A 108 -21.13 -12.24 -14.12
C LEU A 108 -20.41 -13.58 -14.40
N VAL A 109 -19.14 -13.66 -14.02
CA VAL A 109 -18.31 -14.86 -14.16
C VAL A 109 -18.38 -15.69 -12.88
N LYS A 110 -18.19 -15.05 -11.71
CA LYS A 110 -18.12 -15.78 -10.44
C LYS A 110 -18.45 -14.90 -9.24
N THR A 111 -19.09 -15.51 -8.24
CA THR A 111 -19.25 -14.95 -6.91
C THR A 111 -18.36 -15.72 -5.94
N ILE A 112 -17.49 -15.01 -5.21
CA ILE A 112 -16.55 -15.56 -4.24
C ILE A 112 -16.64 -14.84 -2.89
N ASP A 113 -16.19 -15.49 -1.83
CA ASP A 113 -15.93 -14.83 -0.56
C ASP A 113 -14.58 -14.08 -0.57
N LEU A 114 -14.27 -13.39 0.53
CA LEU A 114 -13.01 -12.64 0.69
C LEU A 114 -11.74 -13.49 0.57
N ILE A 115 -11.84 -14.82 0.64
CA ILE A 115 -10.71 -15.75 0.51
C ILE A 115 -10.77 -16.58 -0.78
N GLY A 116 -11.61 -16.21 -1.76
CA GLY A 116 -11.62 -16.78 -3.10
C GLY A 116 -12.47 -18.05 -3.27
N ARG A 117 -13.20 -18.49 -2.24
CA ARG A 117 -14.07 -19.66 -2.31
C ARG A 117 -15.38 -19.29 -3.00
N LYS A 118 -15.86 -20.16 -3.91
CA LYS A 118 -17.19 -19.99 -4.50
C LYS A 118 -18.25 -20.07 -3.39
N THR A 119 -19.14 -19.08 -3.31
CA THR A 119 -20.15 -19.03 -2.26
C THR A 119 -21.54 -18.73 -2.81
N ASN A 120 -22.56 -19.28 -2.15
CA ASN A 120 -23.98 -19.03 -2.39
C ASN A 120 -24.62 -18.28 -1.20
N THR A 121 -23.82 -17.77 -0.25
CA THR A 121 -24.31 -17.19 1.01
C THR A 121 -25.12 -15.91 0.81
N LEU A 122 -26.25 -15.82 1.52
CA LEU A 122 -27.30 -14.85 1.25
C LEU A 122 -27.28 -13.60 2.15
N TYR A 123 -26.70 -13.64 3.36
CA TYR A 123 -26.73 -12.50 4.32
C TYR A 123 -25.49 -12.39 5.22
N ASN A 124 -25.23 -11.17 5.72
CA ASN A 124 -24.17 -10.74 6.65
C ASN A 124 -22.75 -11.19 6.30
N THR A 125 -22.51 -11.54 5.04
CA THR A 125 -21.22 -12.02 4.54
C THR A 125 -20.77 -11.16 3.37
N PRO A 126 -19.55 -10.59 3.40
CA PRO A 126 -18.99 -9.88 2.26
C PRO A 126 -18.66 -10.84 1.12
N ILE A 127 -19.16 -10.51 -0.07
CA ILE A 127 -18.92 -11.24 -1.32
C ILE A 127 -18.30 -10.33 -2.38
N LEU A 128 -17.56 -10.96 -3.29
CA LEU A 128 -16.98 -10.34 -4.49
C LEU A 128 -17.63 -10.97 -5.72
N GLU A 129 -18.20 -10.14 -6.59
CA GLU A 129 -18.68 -10.52 -7.91
C GLU A 129 -17.63 -10.14 -8.96
N LEU A 130 -17.13 -11.13 -9.69
CA LEU A 130 -16.15 -10.98 -10.75
C LEU A 130 -16.87 -10.99 -12.10
N TYR A 131 -16.56 -10.01 -12.94
CA TYR A 131 -17.12 -9.87 -14.28
C TYR A 131 -16.08 -10.19 -15.36
N ASP A 132 -16.55 -10.46 -16.57
CA ASP A 132 -15.74 -10.86 -17.73
C ASP A 132 -14.83 -9.75 -18.27
N ASP A 133 -15.16 -8.49 -18.01
CA ASP A 133 -14.33 -7.32 -18.30
C ASP A 133 -13.23 -7.08 -17.24
N GLY A 134 -13.11 -7.96 -16.23
CA GLY A 134 -12.17 -7.83 -15.13
C GLY A 134 -12.64 -6.91 -14.01
N SER A 135 -13.83 -6.30 -14.12
CA SER A 135 -14.39 -5.51 -13.04
C SER A 135 -14.80 -6.38 -11.84
N VAL A 136 -14.73 -5.81 -10.64
CA VAL A 136 -15.07 -6.50 -9.38
C VAL A 136 -16.04 -5.64 -8.57
N LYS A 137 -17.18 -6.20 -8.17
CA LYS A 137 -18.11 -5.55 -7.24
C LYS A 137 -18.06 -6.22 -5.87
N LYS A 138 -18.04 -5.40 -4.81
CA LYS A 138 -18.11 -5.85 -3.41
C LYS A 138 -19.53 -5.64 -2.91
N LYS A 139 -20.13 -6.66 -2.31
CA LYS A 139 -21.51 -6.60 -1.79
C LYS A 139 -21.58 -7.26 -0.42
N ILE A 140 -22.40 -6.70 0.46
CA ILE A 140 -22.90 -7.38 1.67
C ILE A 140 -24.41 -7.23 1.60
N ILE A 141 -25.14 -8.32 1.75
CA ILE A 141 -26.59 -8.30 1.93
C ILE A 141 -26.82 -8.42 3.43
N ILE A 142 -27.55 -7.50 4.03
CA ILE A 142 -27.88 -7.52 5.46
C ILE A 142 -29.32 -8.03 5.60
N ASP A 143 -29.61 -8.83 6.64
CA ASP A 143 -30.98 -9.23 7.02
C ASP A 143 -31.60 -8.32 8.08
#